data_AF-A0A1E3S9S2-F1
#
_entry.id   AF-A0A1E3S9S2-F1
#
_cell.length_a   1.000
_cell.length_b   1.000
_cell.length_c   1.000
_cell.angle_alpha   90.00
_cell.angle_beta   90.00
_cell.angle_gamma   90.00
#
_symmetry.space_group_name_H-M   'P 1'
#
loop_
_entity.id
_entity.type
_entity.pdbx_description
1 polymer ?
#
loop_
_entity_poly.entity_id
_entity_poly.type
_entity_poly.pdbx_seq_one_letter_code
_entity_poly.pdbx_strand_id
1 'polypeptide(L)'
;MHAFCDDFLADHDAVALEALVRDGEASPAQLAAAARERAARGAYLAPIASDAFNDPRPSRPGRFFGVPTFVTDNLNVVGMPTNHGTKACTAKPAKYDDGPHPTTHTPLVVCR
;
A
#
# COMPACT_ATOMS: atom_id res chain seq x y z
N MET A 1 1.11 21.49 -7.63
CA MET A 1 1.53 20.14 -8.08
C MET A 1 0.49 19.14 -7.57
N HIS A 2 0.06 18.16 -8.37
CA HIS A 2 -0.97 17.18 -7.98
C HIS A 2 -0.58 15.77 -8.41
N ALA A 3 -1.23 14.75 -7.83
CA ALA A 3 -1.04 13.34 -8.16
C ALA A 3 -2.26 12.69 -8.85
N PHE A 4 -3.25 13.49 -9.29
CA PHE A 4 -4.35 13.00 -10.11
C PHE A 4 -3.85 12.35 -11.40
N CYS A 5 -4.47 11.24 -11.78
CA CYS A 5 -4.18 10.42 -12.95
C CYS A 5 -5.49 9.92 -13.54
N ASP A 6 -5.48 9.59 -14.83
CA ASP A 6 -6.59 8.93 -15.53
C ASP A 6 -6.40 7.40 -15.40
N ASP A 7 -6.81 6.83 -14.28
CA ASP A 7 -6.70 5.40 -13.95
C ASP A 7 -7.83 4.98 -13.00
N PHE A 8 -7.98 3.67 -12.72
CA PHE A 8 -9.06 3.15 -11.86
C PHE A 8 -9.15 3.80 -10.47
N LEU A 9 -8.04 4.28 -9.90
CA LEU A 9 -8.04 4.92 -8.60
C LEU A 9 -8.58 6.37 -8.66
N ALA A 10 -8.92 6.89 -9.85
CA ALA A 10 -9.42 8.26 -10.03
C ALA A 10 -10.89 8.38 -9.66
N ASP A 11 -11.69 7.39 -10.05
CA ASP A 11 -13.15 7.45 -10.02
C ASP A 11 -13.78 6.47 -9.00
N HIS A 12 -12.97 5.63 -8.37
CA HIS A 12 -13.45 4.53 -7.52
C HIS A 12 -12.87 4.60 -6.11
N ASP A 13 -13.74 4.35 -5.13
CA ASP A 13 -13.33 4.07 -3.75
C ASP A 13 -12.90 2.60 -3.56
N ALA A 14 -12.44 2.25 -2.37
CA ALA A 14 -11.96 0.90 -2.08
C ALA A 14 -13.04 -0.19 -2.26
N VAL A 15 -14.32 0.12 -2.08
CA VAL A 15 -15.41 -0.85 -2.24
C VAL A 15 -15.69 -1.07 -3.72
N ALA A 16 -15.73 -0.01 -4.51
CA ALA A 16 -15.87 -0.09 -5.96
C ALA A 16 -14.67 -0.81 -6.60
N LEU A 17 -13.44 -0.52 -6.16
CA LEU A 17 -12.23 -1.20 -6.64
C LEU A 17 -12.23 -2.70 -6.31
N GLU A 18 -12.70 -3.09 -5.12
CA GLU A 18 -12.87 -4.50 -4.79
C GLU A 18 -13.86 -5.19 -5.75
N ALA A 19 -15.01 -4.55 -6.03
CA ALA A 19 -15.98 -5.09 -6.95
C ALA A 19 -15.39 -5.28 -8.36
N LEU A 20 -14.67 -4.28 -8.88
CA LEU A 20 -13.98 -4.39 -10.17
C LEU A 20 -12.96 -5.55 -10.21
N VAL A 21 -12.22 -5.77 -9.12
CA VAL A 21 -11.28 -6.89 -9.03
C VAL A 21 -12.00 -8.24 -9.00
N ARG A 22 -13.08 -8.32 -8.21
CA ARG A 22 -13.89 -9.54 -8.10
C ARG A 22 -14.57 -9.91 -9.40
N ASP A 23 -15.04 -8.91 -10.13
CA ASP A 23 -15.78 -9.07 -11.39
C ASP A 23 -14.81 -9.21 -12.60
N GLY A 24 -13.50 -9.04 -12.37
CA GLY A 24 -12.44 -9.24 -13.36
C GLY A 24 -12.20 -8.05 -14.29
N GLU A 25 -12.82 -6.90 -14.01
CA GLU A 25 -12.68 -5.66 -14.78
C GLU A 25 -11.35 -4.94 -14.49
N ALA A 26 -10.77 -5.16 -13.32
CA ALA A 26 -9.43 -4.72 -12.95
C ALA A 26 -8.63 -5.86 -12.31
N SER A 27 -7.31 -5.87 -12.48
CA SER A 27 -6.43 -6.79 -11.78
C SER A 27 -5.75 -6.12 -10.57
N PRO A 28 -5.43 -6.87 -9.50
CA PRO A 28 -4.62 -6.37 -8.39
C PRO A 28 -3.31 -5.71 -8.84
N ALA A 29 -2.67 -6.26 -9.88
CA ALA A 29 -1.44 -5.73 -10.44
C ALA A 29 -1.63 -4.37 -11.12
N GLN A 30 -2.75 -4.13 -11.81
CA GLN A 30 -3.06 -2.82 -12.40
C GLN A 30 -3.29 -1.77 -11.31
N LEU A 31 -4.05 -2.11 -10.26
CA LEU A 31 -4.28 -1.19 -9.15
C LEU A 31 -2.98 -0.88 -8.39
N ALA A 32 -2.14 -1.90 -8.18
CA ALA A 32 -0.81 -1.76 -7.59
C ALA A 32 0.09 -0.79 -8.37
N ALA A 33 0.14 -0.95 -9.70
CA ALA A 33 0.93 -0.09 -10.58
C ALA A 33 0.43 1.35 -10.53
N ALA A 34 -0.89 1.57 -10.62
CA ALA A 34 -1.50 2.89 -10.52
C ALA A 34 -1.18 3.58 -9.18
N ALA A 35 -1.26 2.84 -8.06
CA ALA A 35 -0.93 3.38 -6.74
C ALA A 35 0.55 3.78 -6.64
N ARG A 36 1.46 2.95 -7.18
CA ARG A 36 2.90 3.25 -7.23
C ARG A 36 3.19 4.51 -8.05
N GLU A 37 2.60 4.63 -9.24
CA GLU A 37 2.81 5.78 -10.11
C GLU A 37 2.32 7.08 -9.46
N ARG A 38 1.16 7.04 -8.79
CA ARG A 38 0.64 8.18 -8.03
C ARG A 38 1.53 8.55 -6.85
N ALA A 39 2.02 7.57 -6.11
CA ALA A 39 2.95 7.80 -5.01
C ALA A 39 4.25 8.45 -5.50
N ALA A 40 4.78 8.02 -6.65
CA ALA A 40 5.96 8.63 -7.27
C ALA A 40 5.72 10.10 -7.65
N ARG A 41 4.55 10.46 -8.18
CA ARG A 41 4.17 11.87 -8.45
C ARG A 41 4.08 12.71 -7.18
N GLY A 42 3.71 12.09 -6.05
CA GLY A 42 3.63 12.70 -4.72
C GLY A 42 4.95 12.73 -3.93
N ALA A 43 6.06 12.23 -4.49
CA ALA A 43 7.30 12.01 -3.75
C ALA A 43 7.91 13.26 -3.10
N TYR A 44 7.59 14.45 -3.62
CA TYR A 44 8.01 15.74 -3.05
C TYR A 44 7.50 15.98 -1.61
N LEU A 45 6.43 15.30 -1.19
CA LEU A 45 5.93 15.33 0.19
C LEU A 45 6.71 14.39 1.13
N ALA A 46 7.61 13.56 0.58
CA ALA A 46 8.29 12.47 1.28
C ALA A 46 7.36 11.60 2.16
N PRO A 47 6.20 11.12 1.65
CA PRO A 47 5.18 10.46 2.47
C PRO A 47 5.55 9.02 2.85
N ILE A 48 6.45 8.38 2.10
CA ILE A 48 6.81 6.98 2.26
C ILE A 48 8.04 6.87 3.17
N ALA A 49 7.91 6.08 4.23
CA ALA A 49 8.98 5.73 5.15
C ALA A 49 9.81 4.55 4.60
N SER A 50 9.13 3.51 4.14
CA SER A 50 9.71 2.29 3.57
C SER A 50 8.80 1.78 2.45
N ASP A 51 9.35 1.53 1.28
CA ASP A 51 8.59 0.96 0.16
C ASP A 51 8.79 -0.56 0.03
N ALA A 52 7.73 -1.25 -0.39
CA ALA A 52 7.79 -2.62 -0.92
C ALA A 52 6.89 -2.76 -2.14
N PHE A 53 6.96 -1.78 -3.04
CA PHE A 53 6.14 -1.77 -4.26
C PHE A 53 6.36 -3.00 -5.16
N ASN A 54 7.51 -3.66 -5.05
CA ASN A 54 7.88 -4.82 -5.86
C ASN A 54 7.78 -6.15 -5.11
N ASP A 55 7.35 -6.15 -3.85
CA ASP A 55 7.23 -7.36 -3.03
C ASP A 55 5.77 -7.51 -2.53
N PRO A 56 4.86 -7.93 -3.42
CA PRO A 56 3.47 -8.13 -3.06
C PRO A 56 3.36 -9.26 -2.03
N ARG A 57 2.76 -8.96 -0.87
CA ARG A 57 2.65 -9.95 0.20
C ARG A 57 1.52 -10.94 -0.11
N PRO A 58 1.69 -12.23 0.24
CA PRO A 58 0.67 -13.23 0.03
C PRO A 58 -0.58 -12.92 0.86
N SER A 59 -1.73 -12.92 0.19
CA SER A 59 -3.05 -12.61 0.76
C SER A 59 -3.96 -13.83 0.71
N ARG A 60 -4.85 -13.94 1.70
CA ARG A 60 -6.03 -14.80 1.55
C ARG A 60 -7.13 -14.04 0.79
N PRO A 61 -7.97 -14.71 -0.01
CA PRO A 61 -9.17 -14.10 -0.58
C PRO A 61 -10.07 -13.56 0.54
N GLY A 62 -10.68 -12.39 0.32
CA GLY A 62 -11.52 -11.72 1.32
C GLY A 62 -11.92 -10.33 0.87
N ARG A 63 -12.59 -9.58 1.77
CA ARG A 63 -12.94 -8.18 1.49
C ARG A 63 -11.68 -7.37 1.20
N PHE A 64 -11.77 -6.48 0.22
CA PHE A 64 -10.67 -5.64 -0.28
C PHE A 64 -9.49 -6.42 -0.87
N PHE A 65 -9.66 -7.70 -1.20
CA PHE A 65 -8.64 -8.46 -1.92
C PHE A 65 -8.23 -7.72 -3.20
N GLY A 66 -6.92 -7.50 -3.36
CA GLY A 66 -6.35 -6.82 -4.53
C GLY A 66 -6.45 -5.29 -4.53
N VAL A 67 -7.05 -4.68 -3.51
CA VAL A 67 -7.08 -3.22 -3.36
C VAL A 67 -5.77 -2.74 -2.71
N PRO A 68 -5.07 -1.74 -3.27
CA PRO A 68 -3.84 -1.20 -2.69
C PRO A 68 -4.09 -0.50 -1.35
N THR A 69 -3.22 -0.74 -0.37
CA THR A 69 -3.33 -0.10 0.95
C THR A 69 -1.97 0.40 1.41
N PHE A 70 -1.96 1.62 1.94
CA PHE A 70 -0.83 2.17 2.69
C PHE A 70 -1.04 1.92 4.19
N VAL A 71 0.04 1.63 4.90
CA VAL A 71 0.02 1.42 6.36
C VAL A 71 0.91 2.47 7.00
N THR A 72 0.54 2.97 8.17
CA THR A 72 1.38 3.93 8.91
C THR A 72 2.61 3.25 9.51
N ASP A 73 3.72 3.97 9.61
CA ASP A 73 5.00 3.56 10.24
C ASP A 73 4.92 3.36 11.78
N ASN A 74 3.70 3.31 12.31
CA ASN A 74 3.40 2.94 13.70
C ASN A 74 3.00 1.47 13.85
N LEU A 75 2.81 0.75 12.75
CA LEU A 75 2.46 -0.67 12.73
C LEU A 75 3.65 -1.47 12.21
N ASN A 76 4.01 -2.52 12.95
CA ASN A 76 5.00 -3.46 12.48
C ASN A 76 4.52 -4.16 11.21
N VAL A 77 5.38 -4.10 10.20
CA VAL A 77 5.29 -4.93 9.02
C VAL A 77 6.58 -5.76 8.95
N VAL A 78 6.46 -7.08 8.89
CA VAL A 78 7.58 -8.01 8.97
C VAL A 78 8.62 -7.70 7.89
N GLY A 79 9.89 -7.65 8.29
CA GLY A 79 11.01 -7.31 7.41
C GLY A 79 11.20 -5.81 7.17
N MET A 80 10.34 -4.93 7.69
CA MET A 80 10.46 -3.48 7.58
C MET A 80 10.80 -2.82 8.92
N PRO A 81 11.55 -1.71 8.93
CA PRO A 81 11.73 -0.90 10.13
C PRO A 81 10.43 -0.15 10.47
N THR A 82 10.12 -0.04 11.76
CA THR A 82 9.01 0.73 12.30
C THR A 82 9.59 1.90 13.09
N ASN A 83 9.60 3.11 12.51
CA ASN A 83 10.23 4.28 13.13
C ASN A 83 9.23 5.22 13.79
N HIS A 84 7.95 4.89 13.82
CA HIS A 84 6.90 5.70 14.43
C HIS A 84 6.86 7.15 13.92
N GLY A 85 7.20 7.36 12.65
CA GLY A 85 7.25 8.70 12.04
C GLY A 85 8.37 9.60 12.57
N THR A 86 9.31 9.09 13.37
CA THR A 86 10.45 9.85 13.90
C THR A 86 11.73 9.63 13.08
N LYS A 87 12.57 10.67 13.03
CA LYS A 87 13.94 10.60 12.50
C LYS A 87 14.99 10.40 13.60
N ALA A 88 14.57 10.32 14.86
CA ALA A 88 15.48 10.25 16.01
C ALA A 88 16.23 8.91 16.09
N CYS A 89 15.70 7.85 15.47
CA CYS A 89 16.31 6.54 15.44
C CYS A 89 15.91 5.79 14.16
N THR A 90 16.71 4.78 13.80
CA THR A 90 16.38 3.80 12.78
C THR A 90 16.18 2.45 13.48
N ALA A 91 14.94 1.96 13.48
CA ALA A 91 14.60 0.67 14.07
C ALA A 91 15.20 -0.49 13.27
N LYS A 92 15.40 -1.62 13.94
CA LYS A 92 15.68 -2.89 13.25
C LYS A 92 14.40 -3.38 12.57
N PRO A 93 14.49 -4.14 11.47
CA PRO A 93 13.34 -4.77 10.85
C PRO A 93 12.49 -5.57 11.85
N ALA A 94 11.17 -5.39 11.80
CA ALA A 94 10.23 -6.10 12.64
C ALA A 94 10.24 -7.61 12.33
N LYS A 95 10.04 -8.43 13.37
CA LYS A 95 10.02 -9.90 13.28
C LYS A 95 8.62 -10.48 13.12
N TYR A 96 7.60 -9.67 13.37
CA TYR A 96 6.19 -10.04 13.31
C TYR A 96 5.40 -8.81 12.88
N ASP A 97 4.19 -9.03 12.37
CA ASP A 97 3.26 -7.97 12.02
C ASP A 97 2.43 -7.52 13.24
N ASP A 98 2.06 -6.24 13.28
CA ASP A 98 1.09 -5.74 14.25
C ASP A 98 -0.33 -5.89 13.72
N GLY A 99 -1.11 -6.78 14.35
CA GLY A 99 -2.55 -6.94 14.11
C GLY A 99 -2.94 -7.36 12.68
N PRO A 100 -4.25 -7.56 12.43
CA PRO A 100 -4.76 -7.81 11.11
C PRO A 100 -4.81 -6.48 10.33
N HIS A 101 -3.69 -6.09 9.75
CA HIS A 101 -3.68 -5.15 8.64
C HIS A 101 -3.96 -5.96 7.36
N PRO A 102 -4.72 -5.41 6.39
CA PRO A 102 -5.05 -6.12 5.17
C PRO A 102 -3.75 -6.42 4.43
N THR A 103 -3.24 -7.64 4.57
CA THR A 103 -2.22 -8.21 3.68
C THR A 103 -2.92 -8.59 2.38
N THR A 104 -3.45 -7.59 1.69
CA THR A 104 -4.07 -7.79 0.38
C THR A 104 -2.98 -8.10 -0.63
N HIS A 105 -3.34 -8.74 -1.75
CA HIS A 105 -2.42 -9.16 -2.81
C HIS A 105 -1.91 -7.94 -3.60
N THR A 106 -1.37 -6.96 -2.88
CA THR A 106 -1.05 -5.62 -3.34
C THR A 106 0.22 -5.16 -2.62
N PRO A 107 1.09 -4.39 -3.29
CA PRO A 107 2.26 -3.82 -2.64
C PRO A 107 1.87 -3.03 -1.39
N LEU A 108 2.45 -3.44 -0.27
CA LEU A 108 2.34 -2.73 1.00
C LEU A 108 3.41 -1.65 1.04
N VAL A 109 2.99 -0.44 1.38
CA VAL A 109 3.92 0.68 1.57
C VAL A 109 3.67 1.30 2.93
N VAL A 110 4.76 1.51 3.66
CA VAL A 110 4.74 2.10 4.98
C VAL A 110 4.93 3.62 4.84
N CYS A 111 3.92 4.37 5.25
CA CYS A 111 3.89 5.83 5.25
C CYS A 111 4.37 6.40 6.59
N ARG A 112 5.02 7.56 6.55
CA ARG A 112 5.42 8.33 7.75
C ARG A 112 4.23 8.92 8.49
#